data_AF-A0A388NSZ5-F1
#
_entry.id   AF-A0A388NSZ5-F1
#
_cell.length_a   1.000
_cell.length_b   1.000
_cell.length_c   1.000
_cell.angle_alpha   90.00
_cell.angle_beta   90.00
_cell.angle_gamma   90.00
#
_symmetry.space_group_name_H-M   'P 1'
#
loop_
_entity.id
_entity.type
_entity.pdbx_description
1 polymer ?
#
loop_
_entity_poly.entity_id
_entity_poly.type
_entity_poly.pdbx_seq_one_letter_code
_entity_poly.pdbx_strand_id
1 'polypeptide(L)'
;MPLGEYFRILRRRGWIIVLLAILTAASALVFSTVQNPVYRATVNVLVQPARTDFGLAQSAKLLLDSYVAFLDTDNSAAAIIQDLQLDMLPEACALM
;
A
#
# COMPACT_ATOMS: atom_id res chain seq x y z
N MET A 1 -9.66 42.81 28.51
CA MET A 1 -10.68 42.03 27.76
C MET A 1 -10.88 40.71 28.49
N PRO A 2 -12.05 40.47 29.11
CA PRO A 2 -12.21 39.36 30.04
C PRO A 2 -12.45 38.05 29.27
N LEU A 3 -11.50 37.11 29.38
CA LEU A 3 -11.58 35.75 28.82
C LEU A 3 -12.82 34.96 29.30
N GLY A 4 -13.47 35.40 30.37
CA GLY A 4 -14.67 34.78 30.94
C GLY A 4 -15.94 34.87 30.08
N GLU A 5 -16.06 35.88 29.20
CA GLU A 5 -17.24 35.98 28.32
C GLU A 5 -17.20 34.96 27.16
N TYR A 6 -16.00 34.60 26.70
CA TYR A 6 -15.79 33.55 25.72
C TYR A 6 -16.26 32.18 26.23
N PHE A 7 -16.04 31.88 27.51
CA PHE A 7 -16.47 30.62 28.14
C PHE A 7 -18.00 30.44 28.13
N ARG A 8 -18.75 31.54 28.26
CA ARG A 8 -20.23 31.50 28.26
C ARG A 8 -20.80 31.28 26.86
N ILE A 9 -20.15 31.85 25.83
CA ILE A 9 -20.47 31.59 24.41
C ILE A 9 -20.10 30.16 24.03
N LEU A 10 -18.95 29.67 24.49
CA LEU A 10 -18.51 28.30 24.27
C LEU A 10 -19.43 27.27 24.93
N ARG A 11 -20.02 27.56 26.10
CA ARG A 11 -20.97 26.64 26.75
C ARG A 11 -22.36 26.64 26.11
N ARG A 12 -22.81 27.77 25.54
CA ARG A 12 -24.12 27.87 24.89
C ARG A 12 -24.13 27.37 23.44
N ARG A 13 -22.99 27.44 22.74
CA ARG A 13 -22.82 26.94 21.35
C ARG A 13 -21.83 25.78 21.19
N GLY A 14 -21.19 25.32 22.26
CA GLY A 14 -20.20 24.24 22.23
C GLY A 14 -20.75 22.89 21.78
N TRP A 15 -22.07 22.72 21.87
CA TRP A 15 -22.77 21.57 21.28
C TRP A 15 -22.55 21.47 19.76
N ILE A 16 -22.37 22.59 19.05
CA ILE A 16 -22.05 22.58 17.61
C ILE A 16 -20.66 22.00 17.36
N ILE A 17 -19.69 22.29 18.23
CA ILE A 17 -18.33 21.75 18.14
C ILE A 17 -18.35 20.24 18.36
N VAL A 18 -19.10 19.78 19.37
CA VAL A 18 -19.27 18.34 19.64
C VAL A 18 -19.98 17.66 18.47
N LEU A 19 -21.04 18.26 17.93
CA LEU A 19 -21.77 17.71 16.78
C LEU A 19 -20.88 17.63 15.54
N LEU A 20 -20.08 18.65 15.28
CA LEU A 20 -19.13 18.67 14.16
C LEU A 20 -18.00 17.65 14.34
N ALA A 21 -17.51 17.46 15.58
CA ALA A 21 -16.54 16.43 15.91
C ALA A 21 -17.11 15.03 15.69
N ILE A 22 -18.35 14.77 16.12
CA ILE A 22 -19.05 13.50 15.89
C ILE A 22 -19.27 13.27 14.39
N LEU A 23 -19.70 14.29 13.65
CA LEU A 23 -19.93 14.19 12.21
C LEU A 23 -18.63 13.85 11.45
N THR A 24 -17.53 14.49 11.84
CA THR A 24 -16.20 14.21 11.27
C THR A 24 -15.74 12.79 11.60
N ALA A 25 -15.88 12.37 12.87
CA ALA A 25 -15.51 11.02 13.30
C ALA A 25 -16.35 9.94 12.60
N ALA A 26 -17.67 10.15 12.48
CA ALA A 26 -18.55 9.25 11.76
C ALA A 26 -18.17 9.16 10.27
N SER A 27 -17.87 10.30 9.65
CA SER A 27 -17.42 10.33 8.25
C SER A 27 -16.11 9.56 8.08
N ALA A 28 -15.11 9.78 8.95
CA ALA A 28 -13.85 9.07 8.92
C ALA A 28 -14.02 7.55 9.08
N LEU A 29 -14.90 7.10 9.99
CA LEU A 29 -15.18 5.68 10.18
C LEU A 29 -15.85 5.06 8.95
N VAL A 30 -16.82 5.75 8.35
CA VAL A 30 -17.47 5.29 7.11
C VAL A 30 -16.45 5.18 5.97
N PHE A 31 -15.57 6.18 5.81
CA PHE A 31 -14.51 6.13 4.82
C PHE A 31 -13.49 5.03 5.09
N SER A 32 -13.21 4.72 6.37
CA SER A 32 -12.28 3.66 6.75
C SER A 32 -12.80 2.25 6.44
N THR A 33 -14.12 2.04 6.45
CA THR A 33 -14.71 0.72 6.15
C THR A 33 -14.99 0.51 4.66
N VAL A 34 -15.09 1.59 3.88
CA VAL A 34 -15.34 1.55 2.43
C VAL A 34 -14.04 1.40 1.63
N GLN A 35 -12.86 1.70 2.21
CA GLN A 35 -11.59 1.43 1.54
C GLN A 35 -11.35 -0.08 1.41
N ASN A 36 -11.33 -0.58 0.18
CA ASN A 36 -11.01 -1.98 -0.09
C ASN A 36 -9.58 -2.30 0.41
N PRO A 37 -9.40 -3.33 1.26
CA PRO A 37 -8.07 -3.71 1.72
C PRO A 37 -7.23 -4.25 0.55
N VAL A 38 -5.99 -3.77 0.47
CA VAL A 38 -5.01 -4.23 -0.51
C VAL A 38 -4.28 -5.46 0.04
N TYR A 39 -4.50 -6.63 -0.55
CA TYR A 39 -3.83 -7.87 -0.16
C TYR A 39 -2.56 -8.07 -0.99
N ARG A 40 -1.42 -8.28 -0.31
CA ARG A 40 -0.13 -8.60 -0.96
C ARG A 40 0.35 -9.98 -0.53
N ALA A 41 0.77 -10.79 -1.50
CA ALA A 41 1.51 -12.02 -1.27
C ALA A 41 3.01 -11.80 -1.52
N THR A 42 3.86 -12.35 -0.67
CA THR A 42 5.33 -12.27 -0.81
C THR A 42 5.90 -13.68 -0.81
N VAL A 43 6.74 -14.00 -1.80
CA VAL A 43 7.45 -15.28 -1.90
C VAL A 43 8.95 -15.02 -1.82
N ASN A 44 9.61 -15.68 -0.87
CA ASN A 44 11.07 -15.61 -0.72
C ASN A 44 11.70 -16.86 -1.33
N VAL A 45 12.55 -16.68 -2.34
CA VAL A 45 13.27 -17.78 -3.01
C VAL A 45 14.74 -17.76 -2.59
N LEU A 46 15.19 -18.84 -1.94
CA LEU A 46 16.60 -19.01 -1.60
C LEU A 46 17.30 -19.77 -2.73
N VAL A 47 18.30 -19.13 -3.36
CA VAL A 47 19.15 -19.78 -4.37
C VAL A 47 20.50 -20.11 -3.75
N GLN A 48 20.81 -21.40 -3.64
CA GLN A 48 22.10 -21.87 -3.15
C GLN A 48 22.95 -22.37 -4.33
N PRO A 49 24.12 -21.76 -4.60
CA PRO A 49 25.01 -22.24 -5.65
C PRO A 49 25.58 -23.62 -5.28
N ALA A 50 25.64 -24.53 -6.25
CA ALA A 50 26.10 -25.90 -6.05
C ALA A 50 27.61 -26.01 -5.76
N ARG A 51 28.37 -24.93 -5.99
CA ARG A 51 29.81 -24.83 -5.71
C ARG A 51 30.14 -23.47 -5.11
N THR A 52 31.08 -23.48 -4.16
CA THR A 52 31.57 -22.29 -3.47
C THR A 52 32.76 -21.68 -4.21
N ASP A 53 32.54 -21.27 -5.46
CA ASP A 53 33.52 -20.47 -6.20
C ASP A 53 32.95 -19.09 -6.51
N PHE A 54 33.78 -18.07 -6.34
CA PHE A 54 33.34 -16.68 -6.41
C PHE A 54 32.87 -16.28 -7.82
N GLY A 55 33.52 -16.82 -8.86
CA GLY A 55 33.18 -16.51 -10.26
C GLY A 55 31.78 -16.98 -10.63
N LEU A 56 31.45 -18.26 -10.42
CA LEU A 56 30.13 -18.78 -10.74
C LEU A 56 29.04 -18.19 -9.84
N ALA A 57 29.34 -17.92 -8.56
CA ALA A 57 28.39 -17.26 -7.67
C ALA A 57 28.06 -15.82 -8.13
N GLN A 58 29.04 -15.05 -8.58
CA GLN A 58 28.81 -13.71 -9.13
C GLN A 58 28.03 -13.74 -10.45
N SER A 59 28.35 -14.66 -11.36
CA SER A 59 27.59 -14.83 -12.60
C SER A 59 26.15 -15.24 -12.34
N ALA A 60 25.92 -16.17 -11.40
CA ALA A 60 24.58 -16.57 -11.00
C ALA A 60 23.79 -15.40 -10.41
N LYS A 61 24.41 -14.57 -9.57
CA LYS A 61 23.78 -13.35 -9.04
C LYS A 61 23.38 -12.39 -10.16
N LEU A 62 24.27 -12.09 -11.09
CA LEU A 62 23.98 -11.19 -12.22
C LEU A 62 22.80 -11.69 -13.07
N LEU A 63 22.73 -13.00 -13.30
CA LEU A 63 21.61 -13.61 -14.02
C LEU A 63 20.31 -13.49 -13.21
N LEU A 64 20.34 -13.80 -11.91
CA LEU A 64 19.17 -13.67 -11.04
C LEU A 64 18.67 -12.23 -10.96
N ASP A 65 19.57 -11.25 -10.82
CA ASP A 65 19.23 -9.83 -10.80
C ASP A 65 18.55 -9.42 -12.12
N SER A 66 19.04 -9.92 -13.27
CA SER A 66 18.39 -9.70 -14.57
C SER A 66 17.00 -10.35 -14.66
N TYR A 67 16.80 -11.54 -14.09
CA TYR A 67 15.49 -12.19 -14.04
C TYR A 67 14.52 -11.43 -13.16
N VAL A 68 14.96 -10.95 -12.00
CA VAL A 68 14.15 -10.10 -11.11
C VAL A 68 13.73 -8.83 -11.84
N ALA A 69 14.65 -8.16 -12.54
CA ALA A 69 14.33 -6.96 -13.32
C ALA A 69 13.31 -7.24 -14.44
N PHE A 70 13.40 -8.40 -15.09
CA PHE A 70 12.42 -8.82 -16.08
C PHE A 70 11.03 -9.09 -15.46
N LEU A 71 10.97 -9.74 -14.29
CA LEU A 71 9.73 -9.99 -13.58
C LEU A 71 9.05 -8.70 -13.10
N ASP A 72 9.83 -7.66 -12.80
CA ASP A 72 9.35 -6.35 -12.32
C ASP A 72 8.85 -5.43 -13.45
N THR A 73 8.86 -5.89 -14.71
CA THR A 73 8.41 -5.11 -15.86
C THR A 73 6.91 -5.26 -16.11
N ASP A 74 6.24 -4.18 -16.55
CA ASP A 74 4.80 -4.19 -16.88
C ASP A 74 4.40 -5.27 -17.90
N ASN A 75 5.29 -5.59 -18.85
CA ASN A 75 5.05 -6.63 -19.85
C ASN A 75 4.90 -8.03 -19.22
N SER A 76 5.68 -8.32 -18.19
CA SER A 76 5.62 -9.58 -17.45
C SER A 76 4.34 -9.66 -16.62
N ALA A 77 3.95 -8.56 -15.98
CA ALA A 77 2.67 -8.46 -15.27
C ALA A 77 1.48 -8.63 -16.22
N ALA A 78 1.49 -7.97 -17.38
CA ALA A 78 0.43 -8.07 -18.39
C ALA A 78 0.25 -9.50 -18.91
N ALA A 79 1.35 -10.23 -19.14
CA ALA A 79 1.30 -11.62 -19.57
C ALA A 79 0.62 -12.53 -18.54
N ILE A 80 0.98 -12.39 -17.25
CA ILE A 80 0.37 -13.16 -16.15
C ILE A 80 -1.10 -12.78 -15.95
N ILE A 81 -1.43 -11.49 -16.01
CA ILE A 81 -2.81 -10.99 -15.90
C ILE A 81 -3.68 -11.59 -17.00
N GLN A 82 -3.17 -11.65 -18.23
CA GLN A 82 -3.89 -12.23 -19.36
C GLN A 82 -4.07 -13.74 -19.21
N ASP A 83 -3.04 -14.46 -18.75
CA ASP A 83 -3.06 -15.91 -18.56
C ASP A 83 -4.00 -16.34 -17.42
N LEU A 84 -3.97 -15.63 -16.29
CA LEU A 84 -4.84 -15.89 -15.13
C LEU A 84 -6.22 -15.20 -15.23
N GLN A 85 -6.45 -14.42 -16.29
CA GLN A 85 -7.67 -13.61 -16.48
C GLN A 85 -8.02 -12.75 -15.26
N LEU A 86 -7.01 -12.06 -14.71
CA LEU A 86 -7.19 -11.18 -13.55
C LEU A 86 -7.85 -9.86 -13.97
N ASP A 87 -8.86 -9.43 -13.23
CA ASP A 87 -9.55 -8.14 -13.45
C ASP A 87 -8.72 -6.95 -12.90
N MET A 88 -7.50 -6.80 -13.39
CA MET A 88 -6.59 -5.71 -13.01
C MET A 88 -5.71 -5.26 -14.17
N LEU A 89 -5.28 -4.00 -14.12
CA LEU A 89 -4.34 -3.44 -15.10
C LEU A 89 -2.89 -3.63 -14.61
N PRO A 90 -1.92 -3.79 -15.52
CA PRO A 90 -0.51 -3.99 -15.13
C PRO A 90 0.05 -2.84 -14.29
N GLU A 91 -0.37 -1.58 -14.51
CA GLU A 91 0.05 -0.46 -13.66
C GLU A 91 -0.38 -0.59 -12.18
N ALA A 92 -1.42 -1.38 -11.89
CA ALA A 92 -1.86 -1.63 -10.52
C ALA A 92 -0.85 -2.52 -9.76
N CYS A 93 -0.06 -3.34 -10.46
CA CYS A 93 1.05 -4.07 -9.87
C CYS A 93 2.26 -3.17 -9.58
N ALA A 94 2.57 -2.22 -10.47
CA ALA A 94 3.73 -1.33 -10.32
C ALA A 94 3.59 -0.33 -9.15
N LEU A 95 2.35 0.00 -8.76
CA LEU A 95 2.06 0.91 -7.64
C LEU A 95 1.93 0.21 -6.27
N MET A 96 2.02 -1.13 -6.23
CA MET A 96 2.10 -1.90 -4.98
C MET A 96 3.54 -2.03 -4.52
#